data_AF-A0A432SP84-F1
#
_entry.id   AF-A0A432SP84-F1
#
_cell.length_a   1.000
_cell.length_b   1.000
_cell.length_c   1.000
_cell.angle_alpha   90.00
_cell.angle_beta   90.00
_cell.angle_gamma   90.00
#
_symmetry.space_group_name_H-M   'P 1'
#
loop_
_entity.id
_entity.type
_entity.pdbx_description
1 polymer ?
#
loop_
_entity_poly.entity_id
_entity_poly.type
_entity_poly.pdbx_seq_one_letter_code
_entity_poly.pdbx_strand_id
1 'polypeptide(L)'
;MAGLSLNSASCVRSVSKFSECNLCDVICPVEAIKVAPESLPAINLFSCIGCGGCVGVCPTEALKLDHFSATEFFFEFAAEQGALISCQKNVPCLSVLNVEHIIALASLKGEIVLDMGHCHDCSITSTCKPQIEKNAHEANYVLEAMLSRAKVVMNNVAYDNETIKSERSRRDFFQTFTLKNAGKAKKDFDRNIEMAMDEFVEHSIHDVNIAKVRQKELPNKRKLLLTALKRAAKPEIYHVVDAHALSFTSQKLLDESTCTACQMCYRICPSGALSSDMKNSKIDFDPFLCVRCHLCHDVCEPDAMTLSTSYNIKEFFEPTAQNLVMFDVRNCHECGLAFSSLKGEKICRRCQIEEEEAKELWGIK
;
A
#
# COMPACT_ATOMS: atom_id res chain seq x y z
N MET A 1 12.25 13.64 -17.91
CA MET A 1 12.68 13.93 -16.52
C MET A 1 11.65 13.30 -15.60
N ALA A 2 12.10 12.66 -14.52
CA ALA A 2 11.25 11.80 -13.74
C ALA A 2 10.44 12.56 -12.68
N GLY A 3 9.15 12.79 -12.94
CA GLY A 3 8.24 13.32 -11.92
C GLY A 3 7.71 12.21 -11.00
N LEU A 4 7.88 12.38 -9.68
CA LEU A 4 7.20 11.62 -8.62
C LEU A 4 6.21 12.53 -7.89
N SER A 5 5.04 12.03 -7.52
CA SER A 5 4.04 12.79 -6.75
C SER A 5 3.49 11.98 -5.57
N LEU A 6 3.15 12.68 -4.49
CA LEU A 6 2.51 12.12 -3.30
C LEU A 6 1.04 12.56 -3.24
N ASN A 7 0.14 11.59 -3.17
CA ASN A 7 -1.22 11.80 -2.71
C ASN A 7 -1.25 11.63 -1.19
N SER A 8 -1.10 12.74 -0.47
CA SER A 8 -1.06 12.76 0.99
C SER A 8 -2.28 12.09 1.61
N ALA A 9 -3.48 12.25 1.03
CA ALA A 9 -4.71 11.66 1.57
C ALA A 9 -4.70 10.12 1.59
N SER A 10 -3.90 9.47 0.73
CA SER A 10 -3.75 8.01 0.70
C SER A 10 -2.54 7.53 1.51
N CYS A 11 -1.69 8.42 2.00
CA CYS A 11 -0.54 8.06 2.82
C CYS A 11 -1.02 7.64 4.22
N VAL A 12 -0.59 6.47 4.70
CA VAL A 12 -0.94 5.98 6.04
C VAL A 12 -0.56 6.94 7.16
N ARG A 13 0.50 7.74 6.96
CA ARG A 13 0.96 8.77 7.90
C ARG A 13 0.03 10.00 7.98
N SER A 14 -0.79 10.25 6.95
CA SER A 14 -1.88 11.23 7.03
C SER A 14 -3.11 10.67 7.76
N VAL A 15 -3.28 9.35 7.76
CA VAL A 15 -4.40 8.69 8.46
C VAL A 15 -4.09 8.59 9.96
N SER A 16 -2.85 8.23 10.31
CA SER A 16 -2.34 8.21 11.68
C SER A 16 -0.97 8.87 11.74
N LYS A 17 -0.84 9.91 12.57
CA LYS A 17 0.48 10.52 12.87
C LYS A 17 1.44 9.56 13.57
N PHE A 18 0.91 8.51 14.21
CA PHE A 18 1.67 7.46 14.89
C PHE A 18 2.09 6.33 13.96
N SER A 19 1.73 6.38 12.67
CA SER A 19 2.18 5.34 11.75
C SER A 19 3.71 5.37 11.62
N GLU A 20 4.35 4.21 11.72
CA GLU A 20 5.80 4.08 11.60
C GLU A 20 6.27 3.80 10.16
N CYS A 21 5.34 3.74 9.20
CA CYS A 21 5.67 3.39 7.83
C CYS A 21 6.70 4.36 7.21
N ASN A 22 7.81 3.79 6.72
CA ASN A 22 8.92 4.49 6.04
C ASN A 22 9.37 3.77 4.75
N LEU A 23 8.55 2.86 4.20
CA LEU A 23 8.94 1.97 3.09
C LEU A 23 9.47 2.73 1.87
N CYS A 24 8.92 3.92 1.56
CA CYS A 24 9.34 4.74 0.43
C CYS A 24 10.72 5.37 0.61
N ASP A 25 11.13 5.66 1.84
CA ASP A 25 12.48 6.13 2.20
C ASP A 25 13.47 4.97 2.06
N VAL A 26 13.16 3.84 2.71
CA VAL A 26 14.02 2.63 2.74
C VAL A 26 14.35 2.10 1.34
N ILE A 27 13.38 2.11 0.41
CA ILE A 27 13.62 1.60 -0.95
C ILE A 27 14.36 2.61 -1.85
N CYS A 28 14.45 3.88 -1.47
CA CYS A 28 14.95 4.94 -2.36
C CYS A 28 16.48 4.81 -2.55
N PRO A 29 16.97 4.41 -3.74
CA PRO A 29 18.40 4.17 -3.97
C PRO A 29 19.27 5.44 -3.94
N VAL A 30 18.64 6.60 -4.10
CA VAL A 30 19.30 7.90 -4.28
C VAL A 30 18.91 8.88 -3.18
N GLU A 31 18.28 8.39 -2.11
CA GLU A 31 17.89 9.18 -0.94
C GLU A 31 17.01 10.41 -1.24
N ALA A 32 16.31 10.40 -2.38
CA ALA A 32 15.41 11.46 -2.82
C ALA A 32 14.12 11.54 -1.99
N ILE A 33 13.89 10.60 -1.07
CA ILE A 33 12.74 10.60 -0.16
C ILE A 33 13.27 10.49 1.26
N LYS A 34 12.77 11.33 2.16
CA LYS A 34 13.05 11.26 3.60
C LYS A 34 11.75 11.27 4.39
N VAL A 35 11.66 10.41 5.40
CA VAL A 35 10.51 10.34 6.32
C VAL A 35 10.97 10.65 7.73
N ALA A 36 10.62 11.84 8.22
CA ALA A 36 10.87 12.25 9.60
C ALA A 36 9.76 11.76 10.56
N PRO A 37 10.00 11.74 11.88
CA PRO A 37 8.98 11.43 12.87
C PRO A 37 7.75 12.33 12.71
N GLU A 38 6.55 11.74 12.82
CA GLU A 38 5.25 12.43 12.68
C GLU A 38 5.05 13.28 11.40
N SER A 39 5.91 13.15 10.38
CA SER A 39 5.83 13.93 9.13
C SER A 39 5.33 13.10 7.95
N LEU A 40 4.91 13.73 6.86
CA LEU A 40 4.77 13.05 5.57
C LEU A 40 6.13 12.87 4.88
N PRO A 41 6.23 12.00 3.87
CA PRO A 41 7.44 11.89 3.05
C PRO A 41 7.78 13.23 2.39
N ALA A 42 8.99 13.73 2.65
CA ALA A 42 9.57 14.84 1.91
C ALA A 42 10.28 14.29 0.66
N ILE A 43 10.14 14.96 -0.49
CA ILE A 43 10.63 14.46 -1.78
C ILE A 43 11.53 15.50 -2.45
N ASN A 44 12.76 15.13 -2.76
CA ASN A 44 13.66 15.90 -3.62
C ASN A 44 13.51 15.42 -5.07
N LEU A 45 12.84 16.22 -5.90
CA LEU A 45 12.57 15.87 -7.29
C LEU A 45 13.80 15.99 -8.21
N PHE A 46 14.80 16.79 -7.83
CA PHE A 46 16.06 16.90 -8.56
C PHE A 46 16.88 15.61 -8.48
N SER A 47 16.95 15.01 -7.29
CA SER A 47 17.65 13.75 -7.04
C SER A 47 16.85 12.51 -7.48
N CYS A 48 15.54 12.64 -7.68
CA CYS A 48 14.67 11.53 -8.10
C CYS A 48 14.99 11.05 -9.52
N ILE A 49 15.37 9.78 -9.64
CA ILE A 49 15.70 9.16 -10.94
C ILE A 49 14.51 8.45 -11.61
N GLY A 50 13.33 8.41 -10.96
CA GLY A 50 12.13 7.80 -11.56
C GLY A 50 12.10 6.27 -11.62
N CYS A 51 12.90 5.57 -10.83
CA CYS A 51 12.91 4.10 -10.82
C CYS A 51 11.57 3.47 -10.36
N GLY A 52 10.76 4.21 -9.59
CA GLY A 52 9.45 3.75 -9.15
C GLY A 52 9.45 2.73 -8.02
N GLY A 53 10.59 2.43 -7.39
CA GLY A 53 10.64 1.51 -6.24
C GLY A 53 9.70 1.93 -5.10
N CYS A 54 9.63 3.23 -4.81
CA CYS A 54 8.72 3.80 -3.80
C CYS A 54 7.23 3.62 -4.16
N VAL A 55 6.89 3.62 -5.45
CA VAL A 55 5.54 3.32 -5.95
C VAL A 55 5.20 1.85 -5.71
N GLY A 56 6.14 0.95 -6.01
CA GLY A 56 5.95 -0.49 -5.82
C GLY A 56 5.75 -0.88 -4.34
N VAL A 57 6.58 -0.37 -3.44
CA VAL A 57 6.50 -0.74 -2.01
C VAL A 57 5.36 -0.07 -1.25
N CYS A 58 4.73 0.97 -1.80
CA CYS A 58 3.68 1.71 -1.10
C CYS A 58 2.39 0.85 -0.97
N PRO A 59 1.95 0.44 0.23
CA PRO A 59 0.80 -0.45 0.40
C PRO A 59 -0.52 0.18 -0.07
N THR A 60 -0.63 1.51 0.04
CA THR A 60 -1.85 2.27 -0.27
C THR A 60 -1.77 3.05 -1.60
N GLU A 61 -0.72 2.87 -2.40
CA GLU A 61 -0.49 3.60 -3.66
C GLU A 61 -0.55 5.14 -3.51
N ALA A 62 -0.02 5.65 -2.39
CA ALA A 62 0.08 7.08 -2.16
C ALA A 62 1.07 7.77 -3.11
N LEU A 63 2.06 7.06 -3.65
CA LEU A 63 3.07 7.60 -4.55
C LEU A 63 2.80 7.21 -6.01
N LYS A 64 3.04 8.14 -6.94
CA LYS A 64 2.82 7.94 -8.38
C LYS A 64 3.94 8.56 -9.21
N LEU A 65 4.34 7.87 -10.27
CA LEU A 65 5.19 8.45 -11.32
C LEU A 65 4.31 9.15 -12.36
N ASP A 66 4.79 10.24 -12.92
CA ASP A 66 4.05 10.98 -13.96
C ASP A 66 4.08 10.30 -15.33
N HIS A 67 5.15 9.55 -15.59
CA HIS A 67 5.54 9.04 -16.89
C HIS A 67 5.42 7.51 -16.96
N PHE A 68 4.86 6.90 -15.92
CA PHE A 68 4.57 5.48 -15.87
C PHE A 68 3.38 5.19 -14.95
N SER A 69 2.43 4.41 -15.45
CA SER A 69 1.29 3.90 -14.70
C SER A 69 1.31 2.38 -14.71
N ALA A 70 1.47 1.76 -13.54
CA ALA A 70 1.43 0.30 -13.42
C ALA A 70 0.06 -0.28 -13.87
N THR A 71 -1.01 0.51 -13.74
CA THR A 71 -2.35 0.14 -14.20
C THR A 71 -2.43 0.14 -15.73
N GLU A 72 -1.91 1.17 -16.40
CA GLU A 72 -1.89 1.22 -17.88
C GLU A 72 -0.99 0.10 -18.42
N PHE A 73 0.21 -0.04 -17.87
CA PHE A 73 1.14 -1.12 -18.18
C PHE A 73 0.48 -2.49 -18.04
N PHE A 74 -0.31 -2.73 -16.98
CA PHE A 74 -1.00 -3.99 -16.79
C PHE A 74 -1.93 -4.33 -17.97
N PHE A 75 -2.72 -3.37 -18.44
CA PHE A 75 -3.66 -3.60 -19.54
C PHE A 75 -2.95 -3.77 -20.89
N GLU A 76 -1.93 -2.94 -21.14
CA GLU A 76 -1.09 -3.04 -22.35
C GLU A 76 -0.38 -4.39 -22.40
N PHE A 77 0.34 -4.75 -21.34
CA PHE A 77 1.05 -6.01 -21.24
C PHE A 77 0.10 -7.20 -21.34
N ALA A 78 -1.08 -7.15 -20.72
CA ALA A 78 -2.08 -8.21 -20.84
C ALA A 78 -2.52 -8.45 -22.29
N ALA A 79 -2.61 -7.39 -23.11
CA ALA A 79 -3.00 -7.45 -24.53
C ALA A 79 -1.86 -7.88 -25.48
N GLU A 80 -0.60 -7.67 -25.11
CA GLU A 80 0.56 -8.06 -25.93
C GLU A 80 0.74 -9.59 -26.05
N GLN A 81 1.44 -10.09 -27.07
CA GLN A 81 1.76 -11.52 -27.16
C GLN A 81 2.97 -11.91 -26.28
N GLY A 82 3.90 -10.98 -26.05
CA GLY A 82 5.10 -11.23 -25.27
C GLY A 82 4.84 -11.29 -23.77
N ALA A 83 5.76 -11.92 -23.04
CA ALA A 83 5.72 -12.02 -21.57
C ALA A 83 7.01 -11.51 -20.89
N LEU A 84 7.81 -10.74 -21.62
CA LEU A 84 9.05 -10.14 -21.12
C LEU A 84 8.79 -8.77 -20.51
N ILE A 85 9.18 -8.59 -19.26
CA ILE A 85 9.20 -7.32 -18.53
C ILE A 85 10.66 -6.90 -18.37
N SER A 86 11.02 -5.72 -18.85
CA SER A 86 12.41 -5.23 -18.79
C SER A 86 12.46 -3.72 -18.59
N CYS A 87 13.46 -3.27 -17.83
CA CYS A 87 13.71 -1.85 -17.60
C CYS A 87 14.13 -1.08 -18.88
N GLN A 88 14.54 -1.82 -19.92
CA GLN A 88 14.89 -1.25 -21.23
C GLN A 88 13.76 -1.41 -22.27
N LYS A 89 12.60 -1.92 -21.84
CA LYS A 89 11.46 -2.20 -22.74
C LYS A 89 10.20 -1.46 -22.32
N ASN A 90 9.65 -1.78 -21.15
CA ASN A 90 8.26 -1.48 -20.83
C ASN A 90 8.00 -1.04 -19.38
N VAL A 91 9.02 -1.01 -18.52
CA VAL A 91 8.94 -0.44 -17.17
C VAL A 91 10.16 0.44 -16.90
N PRO A 92 10.09 1.45 -16.01
CA PRO A 92 11.27 2.23 -15.61
C PRO A 92 12.30 1.38 -14.84
N CYS A 93 11.80 0.50 -13.99
CA CYS A 93 12.56 -0.51 -13.26
C CYS A 93 11.58 -1.63 -12.89
N LEU A 94 12.07 -2.87 -12.74
CA LEU A 94 11.24 -3.97 -12.27
C LEU A 94 10.69 -3.71 -10.86
N SER A 95 11.37 -2.89 -10.03
CA SER A 95 10.95 -2.59 -8.66
C SER A 95 9.66 -1.75 -8.58
N VAL A 96 9.20 -1.18 -9.69
CA VAL A 96 7.90 -0.48 -9.73
C VAL A 96 6.72 -1.45 -9.57
N LEU A 97 6.93 -2.72 -9.89
CA LEU A 97 5.94 -3.78 -9.76
C LEU A 97 6.09 -4.47 -8.40
N ASN A 98 5.01 -4.45 -7.63
CA ASN A 98 4.92 -5.23 -6.40
C ASN A 98 4.39 -6.65 -6.66
N VAL A 99 4.38 -7.47 -5.62
CA VAL A 99 3.91 -8.86 -5.66
C VAL A 99 2.51 -9.00 -6.26
N GLU A 100 1.59 -8.09 -5.92
CA GLU A 100 0.21 -8.10 -6.43
C GLU A 100 0.17 -7.92 -7.94
N HIS A 101 0.95 -6.98 -8.49
CA HIS A 101 1.07 -6.80 -9.95
C HIS A 101 1.66 -8.05 -10.60
N ILE A 102 2.73 -8.62 -10.02
CA ILE A 102 3.45 -9.77 -10.57
C ILE A 102 2.53 -11.00 -10.63
N ILE A 103 1.82 -11.32 -9.53
CA ILE A 103 0.85 -12.43 -9.49
C ILE A 103 -0.25 -12.20 -10.53
N ALA A 104 -0.77 -10.97 -10.63
CA ALA A 104 -1.85 -10.64 -11.56
C ALA A 104 -1.41 -10.83 -13.02
N LEU A 105 -0.22 -10.35 -13.39
CA LEU A 105 0.33 -10.49 -14.74
C LEU A 105 0.65 -11.94 -15.09
N ALA A 106 1.29 -12.68 -14.17
CA ALA A 106 1.59 -14.09 -14.34
C ALA A 106 0.32 -14.93 -14.51
N SER A 107 -0.72 -14.66 -13.71
CA SER A 107 -2.02 -15.35 -13.81
C SER A 107 -2.69 -15.15 -15.17
N LEU A 108 -2.40 -14.04 -15.87
CA LEU A 108 -2.93 -13.77 -17.21
C LEU A 108 -2.07 -14.36 -18.33
N LYS A 109 -0.74 -14.39 -18.18
CA LYS A 109 0.20 -14.88 -19.22
C LYS A 109 0.58 -16.36 -19.08
N GLY A 110 0.32 -16.97 -17.93
CA GLY A 110 0.96 -18.23 -17.56
C GLY A 110 2.39 -17.95 -17.08
N GLU A 111 3.35 -17.83 -17.99
CA GLU A 111 4.73 -17.51 -17.62
C GLU A 111 5.05 -16.05 -17.94
N ILE A 112 5.70 -15.34 -16.99
CA ILE A 112 6.31 -14.03 -17.23
C ILE A 112 7.80 -14.09 -16.91
N VAL A 113 8.58 -13.32 -17.67
CA VAL A 113 10.03 -13.21 -17.52
C VAL A 113 10.39 -11.80 -17.07
N LEU A 114 11.03 -11.70 -15.92
CA LEU A 114 11.66 -10.49 -15.42
C LEU A 114 13.12 -10.47 -15.91
N ASP A 115 13.44 -9.49 -16.74
CA ASP A 115 14.78 -9.32 -17.30
C ASP A 115 15.72 -8.67 -16.28
N MET A 116 16.59 -9.48 -15.68
CA MET A 116 17.61 -9.07 -14.73
C MET A 116 18.95 -8.73 -15.41
N GLY A 117 19.03 -8.79 -16.74
CA GLY A 117 20.29 -8.67 -17.48
C GLY A 117 20.98 -7.31 -17.30
N HIS A 118 20.21 -6.25 -17.04
CA HIS A 118 20.73 -4.91 -16.77
C HIS A 118 20.96 -4.61 -15.29
N CYS A 119 20.59 -5.51 -14.38
CA CYS A 119 20.74 -5.30 -12.94
C CYS A 119 22.16 -5.51 -12.43
N HIS A 120 23.10 -6.02 -13.22
CA HIS A 120 24.49 -6.20 -12.78
C HIS A 120 25.21 -4.85 -12.67
N ASP A 121 25.10 -4.00 -13.70
CA ASP A 121 25.82 -2.73 -13.81
C ASP A 121 24.96 -1.50 -13.46
N CYS A 122 23.74 -1.73 -12.94
CA CYS A 122 22.82 -0.65 -12.65
C CYS A 122 23.20 0.08 -11.34
N SER A 123 23.20 1.42 -11.37
CA SER A 123 23.58 2.27 -10.23
C SER A 123 22.65 2.16 -9.01
N ILE A 124 21.45 1.60 -9.17
CA ILE A 124 20.44 1.46 -8.11
C ILE A 124 20.21 0.02 -7.66
N THR A 125 21.11 -0.88 -8.07
CA THR A 125 21.01 -2.32 -7.82
C THR A 125 20.96 -2.65 -6.34
N SER A 126 21.70 -1.93 -5.49
CA SER A 126 21.86 -2.24 -4.07
C SER A 126 20.53 -2.28 -3.30
N THR A 127 19.55 -1.44 -3.64
CA THR A 127 18.23 -1.44 -3.00
C THR A 127 17.15 -2.09 -3.87
N CYS A 128 17.11 -1.80 -5.17
CA CYS A 128 16.03 -2.27 -6.04
C CYS A 128 16.13 -3.76 -6.33
N LYS A 129 17.33 -4.33 -6.58
CA LYS A 129 17.48 -5.74 -6.97
C LYS A 129 17.01 -6.69 -5.86
N PRO A 130 17.42 -6.55 -4.59
CA PRO A 130 16.90 -7.40 -3.52
C PRO A 130 15.37 -7.36 -3.39
N GLN A 131 14.76 -6.19 -3.60
CA GLN A 131 13.30 -6.05 -3.54
C GLN A 131 12.62 -6.72 -4.74
N ILE A 132 13.20 -6.65 -5.94
CA ILE A 132 12.70 -7.34 -7.15
C ILE A 132 12.73 -8.85 -6.93
N GLU A 133 13.86 -9.38 -6.46
CA GLU A 133 14.02 -10.81 -6.15
C GLU A 133 13.01 -11.26 -5.10
N LYS A 134 12.91 -10.52 -3.98
CA LYS A 134 11.92 -10.79 -2.93
C LYS A 134 10.50 -10.83 -3.50
N ASN A 135 10.12 -9.86 -4.33
CA ASN A 135 8.80 -9.82 -4.93
C ASN A 135 8.53 -11.02 -5.85
N ALA A 136 9.51 -11.43 -6.66
CA ALA A 136 9.40 -12.57 -7.56
C ALA A 136 9.33 -13.90 -6.80
N HIS A 137 10.12 -14.06 -5.74
CA HIS A 137 10.07 -15.24 -4.86
C HIS A 137 8.73 -15.34 -4.14
N GLU A 138 8.25 -14.25 -3.56
CA GLU A 138 6.95 -14.20 -2.90
C GLU A 138 5.81 -14.48 -3.88
N ALA A 139 5.85 -13.93 -5.10
CA ALA A 139 4.85 -14.18 -6.12
C ALA A 139 4.80 -15.67 -6.51
N ASN A 140 5.95 -16.31 -6.74
CA ASN A 140 6.00 -17.75 -7.02
C ASN A 140 5.50 -18.59 -5.84
N TYR A 141 5.85 -18.23 -4.60
CA TYR A 141 5.35 -18.90 -3.41
C TYR A 141 3.82 -18.88 -3.33
N VAL A 142 3.20 -17.73 -3.62
CA VAL A 142 1.74 -17.61 -3.64
C VAL A 142 1.13 -18.37 -4.82
N LEU A 143 1.71 -18.27 -6.02
CA LEU A 143 1.22 -19.00 -7.21
C LEU A 143 1.27 -20.52 -7.02
N GLU A 144 2.33 -21.04 -6.41
CA GLU A 144 2.45 -22.46 -6.05
C GLU A 144 1.40 -22.86 -5.01
N ALA A 145 1.21 -22.06 -3.97
CA ALA A 145 0.18 -22.30 -2.96
C ALA A 145 -1.26 -22.19 -3.50
N MET A 146 -1.45 -21.54 -4.65
CA MET A 146 -2.70 -21.50 -5.40
C MET A 146 -2.86 -22.68 -6.37
N LEU A 147 -1.90 -23.61 -6.43
CA LEU A 147 -1.82 -24.67 -7.45
C LEU A 147 -1.88 -24.12 -8.88
N SER A 148 -1.39 -22.90 -9.09
CA SER A 148 -1.35 -22.26 -10.40
C SER A 148 -0.24 -22.84 -11.25
N ARG A 149 -0.48 -22.95 -12.56
CA ARG A 149 0.57 -23.26 -13.54
C ARG A 149 1.40 -22.02 -13.92
N ALA A 150 0.97 -20.84 -13.46
CA ALA A 150 1.66 -19.61 -13.77
C ALA A 150 3.00 -19.54 -13.03
N LYS A 151 3.99 -18.89 -13.65
CA LYS A 151 5.35 -18.81 -13.14
C LYS A 151 5.97 -17.45 -13.42
N VAL A 152 6.79 -17.00 -12.48
CA VAL A 152 7.62 -15.81 -12.62
C VAL A 152 9.07 -16.26 -12.72
N VAL A 153 9.73 -15.96 -13.83
CA VAL A 153 11.12 -16.35 -14.07
C VAL A 153 12.00 -15.11 -14.08
N MET A 154 13.11 -15.15 -13.36
CA MET A 154 14.14 -14.11 -13.43
C MET A 154 15.28 -14.61 -14.31
N ASN A 155 15.50 -13.95 -15.45
CA ASN A 155 16.52 -14.33 -16.42
C ASN A 155 17.38 -13.13 -16.80
N ASN A 156 18.65 -13.37 -17.13
CA ASN A 156 19.53 -12.37 -17.72
C ASN A 156 19.31 -12.33 -19.23
N VAL A 157 18.19 -11.76 -19.67
CA VAL A 157 17.88 -11.60 -21.09
C VAL A 157 18.71 -10.46 -21.69
N ALA A 158 18.96 -9.41 -20.89
CA ALA A 158 19.69 -8.21 -21.28
C ALA A 158 19.10 -7.58 -22.55
N TYR A 159 17.78 -7.38 -22.55
CA TYR A 159 17.08 -6.80 -23.69
C TYR A 159 17.69 -5.44 -24.04
N ASP A 160 18.28 -5.31 -25.22
CA ASP A 160 18.72 -4.03 -25.78
C ASP A 160 17.86 -3.72 -27.00
N ASN A 161 17.26 -2.53 -27.00
CA ASN A 161 16.43 -2.08 -28.11
C ASN A 161 17.37 -1.44 -29.13
N GLU A 162 18.07 -2.25 -29.93
CA GLU A 162 19.09 -1.77 -30.90
C GLU A 162 18.55 -0.82 -31.99
N THR A 163 17.25 -0.47 -32.00
CA THR A 163 16.63 0.31 -33.10
C THR A 163 16.10 1.70 -32.75
N ILE A 164 16.20 2.21 -31.51
CA ILE A 164 15.94 3.65 -31.24
C ILE A 164 16.88 4.19 -30.15
N LYS A 165 18.18 4.34 -30.49
CA LYS A 165 19.02 5.39 -29.91
C LYS A 165 18.90 6.66 -30.76
N SER A 166 17.67 7.17 -30.99
CA SER A 166 17.55 8.58 -31.35
C SER A 166 17.68 9.36 -30.06
N GLU A 167 18.75 10.13 -29.94
CA GLU A 167 18.90 11.19 -28.95
C GLU A 167 17.54 11.85 -28.69
N ARG A 168 16.95 11.63 -27.51
CA ARG A 168 15.98 12.59 -26.98
C ARG A 168 16.78 13.82 -26.57
N SER A 169 17.19 14.56 -27.60
CA SER A 169 17.77 15.88 -27.53
C SER A 169 16.90 16.76 -26.63
N ARG A 170 17.56 17.58 -25.81
CA ARG A 170 16.99 18.55 -24.87
C ARG A 170 16.28 19.73 -25.60
N ARG A 171 15.73 19.50 -26.79
CA ARG A 171 14.97 20.47 -27.60
C ARG A 171 13.80 19.76 -28.27
N ASP A 172 12.66 19.82 -27.62
CA ASP A 172 11.36 20.05 -28.27
C ASP A 172 10.33 20.30 -27.18
N PHE A 173 10.27 21.56 -26.74
CA PHE A 173 9.24 22.01 -25.80
C PHE A 173 8.79 23.42 -26.17
N PHE A 174 8.14 23.53 -27.33
CA PHE A 174 7.23 24.66 -27.60
C PHE A 174 6.07 24.18 -28.46
N GLN A 175 4.97 23.81 -27.82
CA GLN A 175 3.65 23.86 -28.45
C GLN A 175 2.62 24.52 -27.53
N THR A 176 2.29 25.76 -27.94
CA THR A 176 0.96 26.37 -27.99
C THR A 176 0.24 26.66 -26.66
N PHE A 177 0.49 27.88 -26.17
CA PHE A 177 -0.34 28.55 -25.17
C PHE A 177 -1.77 28.78 -25.69
N THR A 178 -2.76 28.21 -24.99
CA THR A 178 -4.17 28.60 -25.08
C THR A 178 -4.76 28.74 -23.67
N LEU A 179 -5.65 29.72 -23.48
CA LEU A 179 -6.22 30.11 -22.17
C LEU A 179 -6.93 28.97 -21.41
N LYS A 180 -7.36 27.89 -22.08
CA LYS A 180 -7.94 26.69 -21.43
C LYS A 180 -6.92 25.84 -20.65
N ASN A 181 -5.63 26.02 -20.91
CA ASN A 181 -4.55 25.27 -20.29
C ASN A 181 -3.81 26.03 -19.20
N ALA A 182 -4.23 27.24 -18.82
CA ALA A 182 -3.48 28.09 -17.87
C ALA A 182 -3.20 27.40 -16.52
N GLY A 183 -4.16 26.64 -15.99
CA GLY A 183 -3.99 25.91 -14.73
C GLY A 183 -3.03 24.72 -14.84
N LYS A 184 -3.03 24.02 -15.98
CA LYS A 184 -2.09 22.92 -16.26
C LYS A 184 -0.69 23.47 -16.52
N ALA A 185 -0.59 24.52 -17.33
CA ALA A 185 0.66 25.23 -17.61
C ALA A 185 1.31 25.78 -16.33
N LYS A 186 0.53 26.32 -15.38
CA LYS A 186 1.06 26.74 -14.08
C LYS A 186 1.60 25.57 -13.27
N LYS A 187 0.85 24.49 -13.12
CA LYS A 187 1.32 23.30 -12.39
C LYS A 187 2.56 22.68 -13.02
N ASP A 188 2.59 22.59 -14.35
CA ASP A 188 3.74 22.07 -15.08
C ASP A 188 4.97 23.01 -14.89
N PHE A 189 4.75 24.32 -14.84
CA PHE A 189 5.80 25.30 -14.54
C PHE A 189 6.32 25.19 -13.10
N ASP A 190 5.44 25.19 -12.10
CA ASP A 190 5.80 25.05 -10.68
C ASP A 190 6.58 23.75 -10.46
N ARG A 191 6.12 22.65 -11.08
CA ARG A 191 6.79 21.36 -11.04
C ARG A 191 8.18 21.38 -11.68
N ASN A 192 8.34 22.05 -12.82
CA ASN A 192 9.65 22.19 -13.46
C ASN A 192 10.61 23.00 -12.59
N ILE A 193 10.12 23.97 -11.82
CA ILE A 193 10.92 24.70 -10.83
C ILE A 193 11.39 23.74 -9.73
N GLU A 194 10.47 22.98 -9.11
CA GLU A 194 10.81 22.00 -8.07
C GLU A 194 11.85 20.97 -8.56
N MET A 195 11.74 20.51 -9.81
CA MET A 195 12.71 19.60 -10.41
C MET A 195 14.08 20.23 -10.70
N ALA A 196 14.15 21.56 -10.79
CA ALA A 196 15.40 22.30 -11.00
C ALA A 196 16.06 22.73 -9.68
N MET A 197 15.34 22.62 -8.56
CA MET A 197 15.82 22.96 -7.23
C MET A 197 16.28 21.71 -6.51
N ASP A 198 17.51 21.73 -5.99
CA ASP A 198 18.03 20.65 -5.14
C ASP A 198 17.54 20.82 -3.70
N GLU A 199 16.22 20.78 -3.54
CA GLU A 199 15.53 20.99 -2.27
C GLU A 199 14.46 19.92 -2.05
N PHE A 200 14.21 19.61 -0.78
CA PHE A 200 13.12 18.72 -0.39
C PHE A 200 11.81 19.49 -0.38
N VAL A 201 10.83 19.00 -1.14
CA VAL A 201 9.46 19.47 -1.06
C VAL A 201 8.78 18.76 0.11
N GLU A 202 8.50 19.53 1.16
CA GLU A 202 7.74 19.07 2.31
C GLU A 202 6.24 19.03 2.00
N HIS A 203 5.56 18.01 2.53
CA HIS A 203 4.11 17.89 2.44
C HIS A 203 3.54 18.06 3.85
N SER A 204 2.72 19.09 4.06
CA SER A 204 2.09 19.32 5.36
C SER A 204 0.84 18.46 5.54
N ILE A 205 0.67 17.90 6.74
CA ILE A 205 -0.57 17.23 7.15
C ILE A 205 -1.74 18.22 7.17
N HIS A 206 -1.48 19.50 7.43
CA HIS A 206 -2.50 20.55 7.52
C HIS A 206 -3.17 20.85 6.17
N ASP A 207 -2.47 20.59 5.05
CA ASP A 207 -3.00 20.80 3.71
C ASP A 207 -3.82 19.59 3.20
N VAL A 208 -3.88 18.52 4.00
CA VAL A 208 -4.58 17.31 3.63
C VAL A 208 -6.08 17.48 3.85
N ASN A 209 -6.85 17.20 2.80
CA ASN A 209 -8.30 17.18 2.90
C ASN A 209 -8.76 16.00 3.79
N ILE A 210 -9.15 16.29 5.03
CA ILE A 210 -9.60 15.32 6.04
C ILE A 210 -10.74 14.43 5.50
N ALA A 211 -11.64 14.97 4.68
CA ALA A 211 -12.72 14.18 4.10
C ALA A 211 -12.19 13.10 3.16
N LYS A 212 -11.12 13.39 2.40
CA LYS A 212 -10.45 12.41 1.54
C LYS A 212 -9.70 11.34 2.34
N VAL A 213 -9.07 11.71 3.46
CA VAL A 213 -8.38 10.75 4.35
C VAL A 213 -9.34 9.70 4.92
N ARG A 214 -10.58 10.12 5.23
CA ARG A 214 -11.62 9.23 5.77
C ARG A 214 -12.27 8.34 4.73
N GLN A 215 -12.04 8.61 3.44
CA GLN A 215 -12.63 7.81 2.38
C GLN A 215 -11.91 6.47 2.30
N LYS A 216 -12.66 5.38 2.49
CA LYS A 216 -12.13 4.03 2.30
C LYS A 216 -11.96 3.79 0.80
N GLU A 217 -10.72 3.57 0.37
CA GLU A 217 -10.38 3.31 -1.03
C GLU A 217 -9.45 2.09 -1.14
N LEU A 218 -9.84 1.17 -2.01
CA LEU A 218 -9.00 0.02 -2.34
C LEU A 218 -7.96 0.45 -3.39
N PRO A 219 -6.66 0.21 -3.17
CA PRO A 219 -5.62 0.51 -4.17
C PRO A 219 -5.86 -0.21 -5.50
N ASN A 220 -5.40 0.38 -6.61
CA ASN A 220 -5.56 -0.18 -7.95
C ASN A 220 -4.80 -1.49 -8.11
N LYS A 221 -3.56 -1.62 -7.62
CA LYS A 221 -2.84 -2.90 -7.58
C LYS A 221 -3.63 -4.04 -6.97
N ARG A 222 -4.40 -3.75 -5.90
CA ARG A 222 -5.30 -4.71 -5.28
C ARG A 222 -6.44 -5.03 -6.23
N LYS A 223 -7.14 -4.03 -6.78
CA LYS A 223 -8.21 -4.24 -7.79
C LYS A 223 -7.73 -5.09 -8.98
N LEU A 224 -6.51 -4.86 -9.48
CA LEU A 224 -5.89 -5.62 -10.56
C LEU A 224 -5.67 -7.09 -10.17
N LEU A 225 -5.07 -7.34 -9.00
CA LEU A 225 -4.92 -8.68 -8.45
C LEU A 225 -6.27 -9.40 -8.34
N LEU A 226 -7.28 -8.76 -7.71
CA LEU A 226 -8.60 -9.36 -7.57
C LEU A 226 -9.26 -9.67 -8.91
N THR A 227 -9.04 -8.81 -9.92
CA THR A 227 -9.55 -9.02 -11.28
C THR A 227 -8.88 -10.20 -11.96
N ALA A 228 -7.56 -10.37 -11.79
CA ALA A 228 -6.82 -11.51 -12.32
C ALA A 228 -7.23 -12.81 -11.62
N LEU A 229 -7.35 -12.80 -10.29
CA LEU A 229 -7.75 -13.97 -9.48
C LEU A 229 -9.16 -14.47 -9.84
N LYS A 230 -10.10 -13.59 -10.15
CA LYS A 230 -11.45 -13.98 -10.62
C LYS A 230 -11.44 -14.81 -11.91
N ARG A 231 -10.38 -14.70 -12.72
CA ARG A 231 -10.20 -15.46 -13.96
C ARG A 231 -9.32 -16.70 -13.78
N ALA A 232 -8.60 -16.80 -12.65
CA ALA A 232 -7.79 -17.94 -12.34
C ALA A 232 -8.67 -19.15 -12.03
N ALA A 233 -8.17 -20.35 -12.38
CA ALA A 233 -8.86 -21.58 -12.00
C ALA A 233 -8.87 -21.70 -10.48
N LYS A 234 -10.05 -22.00 -9.92
CA LYS A 234 -10.20 -22.27 -8.50
C LYS A 234 -9.49 -23.58 -8.18
N PRO A 235 -8.57 -23.62 -7.19
CA PRO A 235 -7.88 -24.84 -6.83
C PRO A 235 -8.85 -25.81 -6.13
N GLU A 236 -8.57 -27.10 -6.26
CA GLU A 236 -9.34 -28.16 -5.58
C GLU A 236 -9.07 -28.19 -4.07
N ILE A 237 -7.87 -27.75 -3.67
CA ILE A 237 -7.40 -27.71 -2.28
C ILE A 237 -6.85 -26.32 -1.98
N TYR A 238 -7.19 -25.79 -0.81
CA TYR A 238 -6.65 -24.53 -0.31
C TYR A 238 -5.51 -24.78 0.67
N HIS A 239 -4.32 -24.31 0.31
CA HIS A 239 -3.16 -24.35 1.19
C HIS A 239 -3.22 -23.25 2.26
N VAL A 240 -2.70 -23.57 3.44
CA VAL A 240 -2.38 -22.60 4.48
C VAL A 240 -0.88 -22.32 4.40
N VAL A 241 -0.54 -21.04 4.23
CA VAL A 241 0.83 -20.57 4.02
C VAL A 241 1.33 -19.78 5.23
N ASP A 242 2.65 -19.62 5.34
CA ASP A 242 3.25 -18.74 6.34
C ASP A 242 2.92 -17.28 6.01
N ALA A 243 2.24 -16.59 6.93
CA ALA A 243 1.85 -15.20 6.75
C ALA A 243 3.05 -14.24 6.78
N HIS A 244 4.19 -14.63 7.35
CA HIS A 244 5.40 -13.80 7.33
C HIS A 244 6.01 -13.68 5.94
N ALA A 245 5.75 -14.67 5.07
CA ALA A 245 6.18 -14.64 3.68
C ALA A 245 5.35 -13.67 2.81
N LEU A 246 4.21 -13.16 3.29
CA LEU A 246 3.27 -12.37 2.47
C LEU A 246 3.33 -10.86 2.75
N SER A 247 4.07 -10.08 2.00
CA SER A 247 4.20 -8.63 2.21
C SER A 247 2.95 -7.80 1.90
N PHE A 248 2.01 -8.29 1.09
CA PHE A 248 0.88 -7.48 0.58
C PHE A 248 -0.48 -7.73 1.26
N THR A 249 -0.59 -8.79 2.07
CA THR A 249 -1.83 -9.14 2.78
C THR A 249 -1.53 -9.69 4.17
N SER A 250 -2.55 -9.82 5.02
CA SER A 250 -2.41 -10.40 6.34
C SER A 250 -3.68 -11.05 6.84
N GLN A 251 -3.54 -12.01 7.73
CA GLN A 251 -4.62 -12.51 8.58
C GLN A 251 -4.50 -11.87 9.97
N LYS A 252 -5.64 -11.60 10.61
CA LYS A 252 -5.69 -10.93 11.91
C LYS A 252 -6.26 -11.84 12.98
N LEU A 253 -5.78 -11.63 14.20
CA LEU A 253 -6.33 -12.20 15.43
C LEU A 253 -6.70 -11.04 16.35
N LEU A 254 -7.79 -11.20 17.09
CA LEU A 254 -8.21 -10.25 18.12
C LEU A 254 -8.24 -10.96 19.48
N ASP A 255 -7.61 -10.34 20.47
CA ASP A 255 -7.73 -10.73 21.87
C ASP A 255 -8.90 -9.99 22.54
N GLU A 256 -9.99 -10.71 22.80
CA GLU A 256 -11.17 -10.17 23.49
C GLU A 256 -10.89 -9.78 24.95
N SER A 257 -9.84 -10.32 25.55
CA SER A 257 -9.52 -10.05 26.95
C SER A 257 -8.92 -8.65 27.16
N THR A 258 -8.23 -8.12 26.15
CA THR A 258 -7.56 -6.81 26.17
C THR A 258 -8.28 -5.76 25.31
N CYS A 259 -9.11 -6.18 24.36
CA CYS A 259 -9.89 -5.24 23.54
C CYS A 259 -10.78 -4.33 24.41
N THR A 260 -10.76 -3.03 24.11
CA THR A 260 -11.54 -2.00 24.82
C THR A 260 -12.79 -1.55 24.07
N ALA A 261 -13.10 -2.20 22.93
CA ALA A 261 -14.17 -1.82 22.02
C ALA A 261 -14.13 -0.32 21.61
N CYS A 262 -12.94 0.28 21.51
CA CYS A 262 -12.74 1.71 21.22
C CYS A 262 -13.00 2.11 19.76
N GLN A 263 -13.25 1.14 18.87
CA GLN A 263 -13.65 1.32 17.47
C GLN A 263 -12.58 1.87 16.52
N MET A 264 -11.35 2.14 17.00
CA MET A 264 -10.33 2.80 16.19
C MET A 264 -9.82 1.94 15.03
N CYS A 265 -9.66 0.63 15.23
CA CYS A 265 -9.05 -0.28 14.25
C CYS A 265 -9.81 -0.34 12.90
N TYR A 266 -11.14 -0.36 12.92
CA TYR A 266 -11.94 -0.41 11.69
C TYR A 266 -12.25 0.97 11.10
N ARG A 267 -12.15 2.03 11.92
CA ARG A 267 -12.27 3.42 11.46
C ARG A 267 -11.03 3.88 10.71
N ILE A 268 -9.85 3.42 11.13
CA ILE A 268 -8.58 3.80 10.52
C ILE A 268 -8.21 2.96 9.28
N CYS A 269 -8.88 1.83 9.06
CA CYS A 269 -8.56 0.93 7.96
C CYS A 269 -8.87 1.56 6.59
N PRO A 270 -7.84 1.91 5.78
CA PRO A 270 -8.04 2.72 4.58
C PRO A 270 -8.67 1.92 3.43
N SER A 271 -8.41 0.62 3.35
CA SER A 271 -8.99 -0.25 2.31
C SER A 271 -10.40 -0.74 2.64
N GLY A 272 -10.86 -0.52 3.88
CA GLY A 272 -12.11 -1.07 4.39
C GLY A 272 -12.06 -2.56 4.73
N ALA A 273 -10.88 -3.18 4.79
CA ALA A 273 -10.71 -4.56 5.25
C ALA A 273 -11.24 -4.80 6.68
N LEU A 274 -11.22 -3.78 7.53
CA LEU A 274 -11.92 -3.81 8.82
C LEU A 274 -13.16 -2.93 8.72
N SER A 275 -14.27 -3.45 9.22
CA SER A 275 -15.57 -2.78 9.21
C SER A 275 -16.41 -3.14 10.44
N SER A 276 -17.54 -2.45 10.59
CA SER A 276 -18.53 -2.71 11.62
C SER A 276 -19.92 -2.46 11.04
N ASP A 277 -20.94 -3.00 11.70
CA ASP A 277 -22.34 -2.63 11.45
C ASP A 277 -22.66 -1.19 11.90
N MET A 278 -23.88 -0.73 11.60
CA MET A 278 -24.36 0.61 11.94
C MET A 278 -24.40 0.89 13.46
N LYS A 279 -24.53 -0.15 14.28
CA LYS A 279 -24.59 -0.02 15.74
C LYS A 279 -23.21 0.01 16.40
N ASN A 280 -22.13 -0.22 15.66
CA ASN A 280 -20.79 -0.42 16.22
C ASN A 280 -20.73 -1.61 17.20
N SER A 281 -21.48 -2.67 16.88
CA SER A 281 -21.69 -3.85 17.73
C SER A 281 -20.78 -5.03 17.36
N LYS A 282 -19.86 -4.86 16.41
CA LYS A 282 -18.93 -5.92 16.00
C LYS A 282 -17.72 -5.38 15.26
N ILE A 283 -16.69 -6.22 15.13
CA ILE A 283 -15.59 -5.99 14.19
C ILE A 283 -15.60 -7.13 13.19
N ASP A 284 -15.80 -6.81 11.93
CA ASP A 284 -15.65 -7.74 10.82
C ASP A 284 -14.34 -7.45 10.07
N PHE A 285 -13.64 -8.51 9.68
CA PHE A 285 -12.40 -8.46 8.93
C PHE A 285 -12.50 -9.24 7.63
N ASP A 286 -12.21 -8.58 6.51
CA ASP A 286 -12.09 -9.18 5.18
C ASP A 286 -10.62 -9.22 4.75
N PRO A 287 -9.95 -10.39 4.81
CA PRO A 287 -8.57 -10.54 4.37
C PRO A 287 -8.35 -10.20 2.90
N PHE A 288 -9.38 -10.33 2.05
CA PHE A 288 -9.32 -10.05 0.62
C PHE A 288 -9.08 -8.58 0.32
N LEU A 289 -9.55 -7.69 1.20
CA LEU A 289 -9.36 -6.24 1.09
C LEU A 289 -8.12 -5.75 1.85
N CYS A 290 -7.45 -6.61 2.62
CA CYS A 290 -6.34 -6.20 3.48
C CYS A 290 -5.05 -5.92 2.69
N VAL A 291 -4.54 -4.70 2.76
CA VAL A 291 -3.29 -4.28 2.08
C VAL A 291 -2.06 -4.26 3.00
N ARG A 292 -2.14 -4.96 4.14
CA ARG A 292 -1.08 -5.03 5.18
C ARG A 292 -0.46 -3.67 5.56
N CYS A 293 -1.26 -2.60 5.61
CA CYS A 293 -0.80 -1.24 5.93
C CYS A 293 -0.41 -0.97 7.39
N HIS A 294 -0.57 -1.98 8.25
CA HIS A 294 -0.30 -1.98 9.70
C HIS A 294 -1.10 -1.03 10.61
N LEU A 295 -1.73 0.03 10.10
CA LEU A 295 -2.49 1.05 10.87
C LEU A 295 -3.40 0.56 11.99
N CYS A 296 -4.08 -0.59 11.82
CA CYS A 296 -4.97 -1.12 12.85
C CYS A 296 -4.25 -1.66 14.10
N HIS A 297 -2.96 -1.99 13.99
CA HIS A 297 -2.11 -2.38 15.11
C HIS A 297 -1.53 -1.12 15.75
N ASP A 298 -0.98 -0.19 14.95
CA ASP A 298 -0.46 1.10 15.42
C ASP A 298 -1.46 1.89 16.29
N VAL A 299 -2.76 1.81 15.97
CA VAL A 299 -3.82 2.53 16.71
C VAL A 299 -4.37 1.75 17.92
N CYS A 300 -4.05 0.46 18.04
CA CYS A 300 -4.59 -0.39 19.09
C CYS A 300 -3.71 -0.30 20.34
N GLU A 301 -3.92 0.73 21.16
CA GLU A 301 -3.19 0.94 22.42
C GLU A 301 -3.08 -0.30 23.33
N PRO A 302 -4.12 -1.13 23.55
CA PRO A 302 -3.99 -2.33 24.38
C PRO A 302 -3.38 -3.55 23.65
N ASP A 303 -2.88 -3.37 22.42
CA ASP A 303 -2.32 -4.43 21.56
C ASP A 303 -3.27 -5.64 21.33
N ALA A 304 -4.58 -5.39 21.39
CA ALA A 304 -5.60 -6.43 21.22
C ALA A 304 -5.66 -7.00 19.79
N MET A 305 -5.04 -6.34 18.81
CA MET A 305 -5.00 -6.77 17.41
C MET A 305 -3.61 -7.27 17.07
N THR A 306 -3.49 -8.52 16.60
CA THR A 306 -2.21 -9.12 16.20
C THR A 306 -2.27 -9.76 14.81
N LEU A 307 -1.09 -10.01 14.23
CA LEU A 307 -0.96 -10.75 12.98
C LEU A 307 -0.97 -12.25 13.27
N SER A 308 -1.81 -13.00 12.55
CA SER A 308 -1.70 -14.46 12.52
C SER A 308 -0.42 -14.86 11.78
N THR A 309 0.22 -15.94 12.24
CA THR A 309 1.40 -16.55 11.59
C THR A 309 1.03 -17.36 10.35
N SER A 310 -0.25 -17.64 10.13
CA SER A 310 -0.76 -18.40 8.99
C SER A 310 -1.77 -17.60 8.17
N TYR A 311 -1.78 -17.82 6.85
CA TYR A 311 -2.76 -17.25 5.92
C TYR A 311 -3.40 -18.36 5.08
N ASN A 312 -4.72 -18.34 4.95
CA ASN A 312 -5.43 -19.32 4.14
C ASN A 312 -5.63 -18.80 2.71
N ILE A 313 -5.06 -19.48 1.70
CA ILE A 313 -5.18 -19.10 0.29
C ILE A 313 -6.65 -19.12 -0.19
N LYS A 314 -7.54 -19.84 0.52
CA LYS A 314 -8.98 -19.78 0.31
C LYS A 314 -9.51 -18.35 0.19
N GLU A 315 -9.00 -17.41 0.98
CA GLU A 315 -9.46 -16.03 1.00
C GLU A 315 -9.30 -15.32 -0.36
N PHE A 316 -8.41 -15.77 -1.23
CA PHE A 316 -8.23 -15.21 -2.58
C PHE A 316 -9.30 -15.67 -3.59
N PHE A 317 -10.03 -16.75 -3.30
CA PHE A 317 -11.00 -17.35 -4.22
C PHE A 317 -12.41 -17.37 -3.65
N GLU A 318 -12.54 -17.55 -2.34
CA GLU A 318 -13.79 -17.55 -1.59
C GLU A 318 -13.67 -16.55 -0.44
N PRO A 319 -13.59 -15.24 -0.75
CA PRO A 319 -13.41 -14.21 0.27
C PRO A 319 -14.62 -14.19 1.19
N THR A 320 -14.37 -14.27 2.49
CA THR A 320 -15.42 -14.16 3.51
C THR A 320 -15.04 -13.14 4.56
N ALA A 321 -15.96 -12.23 4.87
CA ALA A 321 -15.82 -11.36 6.01
C ALA A 321 -15.95 -12.20 7.29
N GLN A 322 -14.87 -12.23 8.07
CA GLN A 322 -14.75 -12.95 9.32
C GLN A 322 -15.21 -12.03 10.46
N ASN A 323 -16.09 -12.51 11.33
CA ASN A 323 -16.39 -11.78 12.55
C ASN A 323 -15.25 -12.01 13.56
N LEU A 324 -14.53 -10.95 13.93
CA LEU A 324 -13.46 -11.02 14.93
C LEU A 324 -14.00 -10.96 16.35
N VAL A 325 -15.07 -10.18 16.58
CA VAL A 325 -15.69 -10.00 17.89
C VAL A 325 -17.07 -9.35 17.77
N MET A 326 -17.91 -9.57 18.79
CA MET A 326 -19.19 -8.88 18.99
C MET A 326 -19.18 -8.10 20.31
N PHE A 327 -19.95 -7.01 20.36
CA PHE A 327 -20.08 -6.12 21.50
C PHE A 327 -21.54 -5.90 21.88
N ASP A 328 -21.77 -5.71 23.17
CA ASP A 328 -23.03 -5.17 23.67
C ASP A 328 -23.03 -3.65 23.56
N VAL A 329 -24.07 -3.09 22.94
CA VAL A 329 -24.26 -1.63 22.90
C VAL A 329 -25.21 -1.22 24.02
N ARG A 330 -24.74 -0.33 24.90
CA ARG A 330 -25.47 0.10 26.11
C ARG A 330 -25.14 1.56 26.44
N ASN A 331 -25.91 2.16 27.33
CA ASN A 331 -25.67 3.54 27.77
C ASN A 331 -24.76 3.57 29.01
N CYS A 332 -23.80 4.49 29.01
CA CYS A 332 -22.94 4.75 30.16
C CYS A 332 -23.77 5.27 31.34
N HIS A 333 -23.57 4.71 32.53
CA HIS A 333 -24.28 5.13 33.74
C HIS A 333 -23.90 6.54 34.22
N GLU A 334 -22.71 7.04 33.84
CA GLU A 334 -22.23 8.38 34.21
C GLU A 334 -22.65 9.46 33.20
N CYS A 335 -22.24 9.32 31.93
CA CYS A 335 -22.51 10.36 30.92
C CYS A 335 -23.75 10.11 30.05
N GLY A 336 -24.41 8.96 30.16
CA GLY A 336 -25.61 8.60 29.37
C GLY A 336 -25.35 8.26 27.89
N LEU A 337 -24.14 8.45 27.36
CA LEU A 337 -23.81 8.14 25.97
C LEU A 337 -23.76 6.64 25.70
N ALA A 338 -24.18 6.23 24.50
CA ALA A 338 -24.06 4.85 24.03
C ALA A 338 -22.59 4.47 23.81
N PHE A 339 -22.20 3.28 24.28
CA PHE A 339 -20.87 2.72 24.07
C PHE A 339 -20.93 1.20 23.90
N SER A 340 -19.89 0.64 23.28
CA SER A 340 -19.71 -0.79 23.07
C SER A 340 -18.97 -1.41 24.26
N SER A 341 -19.42 -2.56 24.73
CA SER A 341 -18.92 -3.26 25.92
C SER A 341 -18.70 -4.73 25.62
N LEU A 342 -17.63 -5.30 26.16
CA LEU A 342 -17.25 -6.71 26.01
C LEU A 342 -17.62 -7.53 27.24
N LYS A 343 -17.29 -7.03 28.43
CA LYS A 343 -17.44 -7.77 29.70
C LYS A 343 -18.59 -7.23 30.53
N GLY A 344 -19.53 -6.56 29.89
CA GLY A 344 -20.70 -6.00 30.55
C GLY A 344 -20.40 -4.78 31.42
N GLU A 345 -19.36 -4.02 31.09
CA GLU A 345 -19.05 -2.74 31.71
C GLU A 345 -20.28 -1.81 31.76
N LYS A 346 -20.40 -1.02 32.83
CA LYS A 346 -21.52 -0.07 33.02
C LYS A 346 -21.15 1.37 32.71
N ILE A 347 -19.84 1.65 32.70
CA ILE A 347 -19.26 2.98 32.50
C ILE A 347 -18.35 2.89 31.26
N CYS A 348 -18.43 3.88 30.37
CA CYS A 348 -17.59 3.91 29.18
C CYS A 348 -16.13 4.25 29.52
N ARG A 349 -15.19 3.84 28.66
CA ARG A 349 -13.75 4.06 28.86
C ARG A 349 -13.38 5.52 29.15
N ARG A 350 -14.07 6.48 28.52
CA ARG A 350 -13.84 7.91 28.76
C ARG A 350 -14.13 8.30 30.21
N CYS A 351 -15.31 7.93 30.73
CA CYS A 351 -15.66 8.24 32.12
C CYS A 351 -14.79 7.45 33.12
N GLN A 352 -14.35 6.23 32.76
CA GLN A 352 -13.38 5.49 33.58
C GLN A 352 -12.05 6.23 33.68
N ILE A 353 -11.47 6.68 32.56
CA ILE A 353 -10.21 7.43 32.54
C ILE A 353 -10.35 8.74 33.33
N GLU A 354 -11.43 9.50 33.11
CA GLU A 354 -11.70 10.75 33.84
C GLU A 354 -11.77 10.50 35.37
N GLU A 355 -12.35 9.39 35.82
CA GLU A 355 -12.40 9.01 37.23
C GLU A 355 -11.04 8.56 37.79
N GLU A 356 -10.28 7.78 37.02
CA GLU A 356 -8.93 7.32 37.36
C GLU A 356 -7.97 8.51 37.52
N GLU A 357 -7.96 9.43 36.55
CA GLU A 357 -7.16 10.66 36.58
C GLU A 357 -7.56 11.55 37.78
N ALA A 358 -8.86 11.67 38.06
CA ALA A 358 -9.32 12.40 39.24
C ALA A 358 -8.79 11.74 40.53
N LYS A 359 -8.96 10.43 40.70
CA LYS A 359 -8.46 9.70 41.88
C LYS A 359 -6.96 9.89 42.07
N GLU A 360 -6.18 9.81 40.99
CA GLU A 360 -4.74 10.05 41.02
C GLU A 360 -4.40 11.47 41.49
N LEU A 361 -5.07 12.50 40.95
CA LEU A 361 -4.89 13.90 41.36
C LEU A 361 -5.24 14.13 42.84
N TRP A 362 -6.23 13.43 43.37
CA TRP A 362 -6.66 13.53 44.77
C TRP A 362 -5.90 12.57 45.71
N GLY A 363 -4.96 11.76 45.19
CA GLY A 363 -4.20 10.78 45.97
C GLY A 363 -5.05 9.63 46.53
N ILE A 364 -6.22 9.39 45.94
CA ILE A 364 -7.13 8.31 46.29
C ILE A 364 -6.69 7.08 45.50
N LYS A 365 -6.29 6.02 46.22
CA LYS A 365 -5.94 4.73 45.58
C LYS A 365 -7.17 3.97 45.11
#